data_AF-A0A2T7G5G9-F1
#
_entry.id   AF-A0A2T7G5G9-F1
#
_cell.length_a   1.000
_cell.length_b   1.000
_cell.length_c   1.000
_cell.angle_alpha   90.00
_cell.angle_beta   90.00
_cell.angle_gamma   90.00
#
_symmetry.space_group_name_H-M   'P 1'
#
loop_
_entity.id
_entity.type
_entity.pdbx_description
1 polymer ?
#
loop_
_entity_poly.entity_id
_entity_poly.type
_entity_poly.pdbx_seq_one_letter_code
_entity_poly.pdbx_strand_id
1 'polypeptide(L)' 'MGEPHKHGEMDITVHEKTFDAFVKWSTRVAIVAICALIFMALVNG' A
#
# COMPACT_ATOMS: atom_id res chain seq x y z
N MET A 1 7.61 -36.13 6.50
CA MET A 1 6.32 -35.83 5.87
C MET A 1 5.73 -34.67 6.65
N GLY A 2 5.54 -33.50 6.03
CA GLY A 2 5.06 -32.30 6.72
C GLY A 2 3.63 -32.48 7.20
N GLU A 3 3.29 -31.87 8.34
CA GLU A 3 1.93 -31.87 8.89
C GLU A 3 0.90 -31.45 7.82
N PRO A 4 -0.31 -32.03 7.80
CA PRO A 4 -1.33 -31.68 6.82
C PRO A 4 -1.78 -30.23 7.05
N HIS A 5 -1.25 -29.31 6.25
CA HIS A 5 -1.72 -27.92 6.23
C HIS A 5 -3.18 -27.91 5.75
N LYS A 6 -4.10 -27.52 6.64
CA LYS A 6 -5.50 -27.30 6.28
C LYS A 6 -5.61 -26.05 5.43
N HIS A 7 -6.13 -26.21 4.23
CA HIS A 7 -6.32 -25.11 3.30
C HIS A 7 -7.26 -24.05 3.90
N GLY A 8 -6.83 -22.79 3.90
CA GLY A 8 -7.62 -21.66 4.41
C GLY A 8 -7.47 -21.37 5.90
N GLU A 9 -6.75 -22.22 6.66
CA GLU A 9 -6.49 -21.99 8.10
C GLU A 9 -5.12 -21.35 8.38
N MET A 10 -4.40 -20.92 7.33
CA MET A 10 -3.14 -20.21 7.49
C MET A 10 -3.37 -18.83 8.12
N ASP A 11 -2.59 -18.48 9.13
CA ASP A 11 -2.60 -17.13 9.71
C ASP A 11 -2.13 -16.09 8.67
N ILE A 12 -3.01 -15.13 8.37
CA ILE A 12 -2.79 -14.06 7.38
C ILE A 12 -2.52 -12.69 8.01
N THR A 13 -2.32 -12.60 9.33
CA THR A 13 -2.13 -11.32 10.05
C THR A 13 -1.04 -10.44 9.43
N VAL A 14 0.05 -11.05 8.96
CA VAL A 14 1.15 -10.32 8.29
C VAL A 14 0.72 -9.78 6.93
N HIS A 15 -0.06 -10.54 6.16
CA HIS A 15 -0.54 -10.15 4.84
C HIS A 15 -1.53 -8.99 4.93
N GLU A 16 -2.48 -9.04 5.87
CA GLU A 16 -3.42 -7.96 6.12
C GLU A 16 -2.69 -6.66 6.49
N LYS A 17 -1.74 -6.73 7.44
CA LYS A 17 -0.93 -5.58 7.84
C LYS A 17 -0.10 -5.02 6.69
N THR A 18 0.41 -5.88 5.82
CA THR A 18 1.19 -5.48 4.64
C THR A 18 0.31 -4.76 3.64
N PHE A 19 -0.91 -5.26 3.39
CA PHE A 19 -1.88 -4.62 2.51
C PHE A 19 -2.30 -3.24 3.05
N ASP A 20 -2.60 -3.14 4.34
CA ASP A 20 -2.91 -1.86 4.99
C ASP A 20 -1.77 -0.84 4.85
N ALA A 21 -0.53 -1.29 5.04
CA ALA A 21 0.64 -0.44 4.86
C ALA A 21 0.81 -0.01 3.39
N PHE A 22 0.59 -0.93 2.44
CA PHE A 22 0.65 -0.66 1.01
C PHE A 22 -0.38 0.40 0.59
N VAL A 23 -1.63 0.28 1.04
CA VAL A 23 -2.68 1.26 0.72
C VAL A 23 -2.32 2.63 1.28
N LYS A 24 -1.93 2.72 2.56
CA LYS A 24 -1.52 3.98 3.19
C LYS A 24 -0.36 4.64 2.45
N TRP A 25 0.63 3.87 2.01
CA TRP A 25 1.77 4.40 1.28
C TRP A 25 1.38 4.86 -0.12
N SER A 26 0.58 4.06 -0.83
CA SER A 26 0.05 4.41 -2.16
C SER A 26 -0.75 5.72 -2.13
N THR A 27 -1.61 5.91 -1.13
CA THR A 27 -2.36 7.16 -0.96
C THR A 27 -1.42 8.36 -0.74
N ARG A 28 -0.39 8.20 0.10
CA ARG A 28 0.59 9.28 0.35
C ARG A 28 1.34 9.66 -0.92
N VAL A 29 1.77 8.67 -1.71
CA VAL A 29 2.46 8.91 -2.99
C VAL A 29 1.54 9.65 -3.96
N ALA A 30 0.27 9.23 -4.07
CA ALA A 30 -0.70 9.90 -4.92
C ALA A 30 -0.91 11.37 -4.52
N ILE A 31 -1.05 11.65 -3.23
CA ILE A 31 -1.17 13.03 -2.71
C ILE A 31 0.07 13.85 -3.05
N VAL A 32 1.27 13.32 -2.80
CA VAL A 32 2.53 14.01 -3.12
C VAL A 32 2.65 14.31 -4.61
N ALA A 33 2.27 13.37 -5.48
CA ALA A 33 2.28 13.57 -6.92
C ALA A 33 1.32 14.70 -7.34
N ILE A 34 0.11 14.73 -6.81
CA ILE A 34 -0.87 15.80 -7.08
C ILE A 34 -0.34 17.15 -6.57
N CYS A 35 0.19 17.21 -5.35
CA CYS A 35 0.77 18.43 -4.80
C CYS A 35 1.94 18.94 -5.66
N ALA A 36 2.80 18.03 -6.14
CA ALA A 36 3.91 18.37 -7.02
C ALA A 36 3.42 18.94 -8.37
N LEU A 37 2.40 18.34 -8.98
CA LEU A 37 1.79 18.84 -10.21
C LEU A 37 1.19 20.24 -10.03
N ILE A 38 0.46 20.47 -8.93
CA ILE A 38 -0.10 21.78 -8.60
C ILE A 38 1.02 22.80 -8.38
N PHE A 39 2.07 22.45 -7.62
CA PHE A 39 3.20 23.33 -7.38
C PHE A 39 3.93 23.71 -8.68
N MET A 40 4.18 22.73 -9.56
CA MET A 40 4.78 23.00 -10.88
C MET A 40 3.90 23.93 -11.71
N ALA A 41 2.58 23.75 -11.69
CA ALA A 41 1.65 24.62 -12.40
C ALA A 41 1.63 26.06 -11.83
N LEU A 42 1.85 26.24 -10.52
CA LEU A 42 1.92 27.57 -9.91
C LEU A 42 3.25 28.29 -10.13
N VAL A 43 4.36 27.55 -10.22
CA VAL A 43 5.71 28.11 -10.36
C VAL A 43 6.12 28.31 -11.83
N ASN A 44 5.63 27.46 -12.73
CA ASN A 44 5.99 27.47 -14.15
C ASN A 44 4.80 27.67 -15.10
N GLY A 45 3.59 27.83 -14.57
CA GLY A 45 2.38 28.20 -15.34
C GLY A 45 2.14 29.70 -15.38
#